data_AF-A0A7W1D5V3-F1
#
_entry.id   AF-A0A7W1D5V3-F1
#
_cell.length_a   1.000
_cell.length_b   1.000
_cell.length_c   1.000
_cell.angle_alpha   90.00
_cell.angle_beta   90.00
_cell.angle_gamma   90.00
#
_symmetry.space_group_name_H-M   'P 1'
#
loop_
_entity.id
_entity.type
_entity.pdbx_description
1 polymer ?
#
loop_
_entity_poly.entity_id
_entity_poly.type
_entity_poly.pdbx_seq_one_letter_code
_entity_poly.pdbx_strand_id
1 'polypeptide(L)'
;MTRDRQRGPQSCSPREVGELVVDLFAAVNEGALEASSFFAPDMEWYSVSEWNGDGDKRHFVSYGYDPEKLESYFQRRAEQHEQLHLLEIDVQYERQRNLGHVAYVVERTADDLPNSDPIAFGKGAIDCDTGTIAVWSMSQDTRFQQAPTICPGEAAPPRVALACARA
;
A
#
# COMPACT_ATOMS: atom_id res chain seq x y z
N MET A 1 -6.43 14.24 -1.66
CA MET A 1 -5.77 15.55 -1.96
C MET A 1 -4.46 15.25 -2.65
N THR A 2 -4.06 16.02 -3.66
CA THR A 2 -2.84 15.73 -4.43
C THR A 2 -1.89 16.93 -4.50
N ARG A 3 -0.58 16.68 -4.37
CA ARG A 3 0.50 17.65 -4.56
C ARG A 3 1.43 17.18 -5.69
N ASP A 4 1.01 17.45 -6.92
CA ASP A 4 1.74 17.05 -8.12
C ASP A 4 2.82 18.07 -8.48
N ARG A 5 4.09 17.68 -8.33
CA ARG A 5 5.24 18.43 -8.89
C ARG A 5 6.21 17.56 -9.68
N GLN A 6 5.90 16.28 -9.86
CA GLN A 6 6.81 15.34 -10.51
C GLN A 6 6.73 15.42 -12.04
N ARG A 7 7.87 15.19 -12.69
CA ARG A 7 7.93 14.95 -14.14
C ARG A 7 8.05 13.44 -14.38
N GLY A 8 7.10 12.84 -15.06
CA GLY A 8 7.05 11.41 -15.36
C GLY A 8 5.79 11.06 -16.18
N PRO A 9 5.60 9.77 -16.52
CA PRO A 9 4.35 9.27 -17.11
C PRO A 9 3.14 9.57 -16.21
N GLN A 10 1.96 9.75 -16.81
CA GLN A 10 0.73 10.06 -16.07
C GLN A 10 0.40 8.98 -15.04
N SER A 11 0.51 7.70 -15.42
CA SER A 11 0.33 6.50 -14.58
C SER A 11 1.15 6.50 -13.28
N CYS A 12 2.25 7.24 -13.23
CA CYS A 12 3.10 7.39 -12.05
C CYS A 12 3.00 8.79 -11.43
N SER A 13 1.99 9.58 -11.80
CA SER A 13 1.67 10.80 -11.08
C SER A 13 1.11 10.45 -9.69
N PRO A 14 1.38 11.27 -8.66
CA PRO A 14 0.82 11.05 -7.33
C PRO A 14 -0.70 10.83 -7.32
N ARG A 15 -1.45 11.52 -8.19
CA ARG A 15 -2.90 11.30 -8.32
C ARG A 15 -3.24 9.86 -8.70
N GLU A 16 -2.75 9.42 -9.86
CA GLU A 16 -3.12 8.12 -10.43
C GLU A 16 -2.66 6.98 -9.51
N VAL A 17 -1.47 7.11 -8.93
CA VAL A 17 -0.95 6.13 -7.96
C VAL A 17 -1.77 6.11 -6.66
N GLY A 18 -2.21 7.29 -6.19
CA GLY A 18 -3.10 7.38 -5.03
C GLY A 18 -4.46 6.74 -5.30
N GLU A 19 -5.04 6.98 -6.47
CA GLU A 19 -6.30 6.37 -6.90
C GLU A 19 -6.17 4.84 -7.03
N LEU A 20 -5.11 4.35 -7.68
CA LEU A 20 -4.80 2.92 -7.78
C LEU A 20 -4.76 2.22 -6.42
N VAL A 21 -4.08 2.82 -5.43
CA VAL A 21 -3.95 2.22 -4.10
C VAL A 21 -5.26 2.30 -3.31
N VAL A 22 -6.03 3.39 -3.46
CA VAL A 22 -7.37 3.49 -2.87
C VAL A 22 -8.30 2.41 -3.41
N ASP A 23 -8.26 2.16 -4.72
CA ASP A 23 -9.09 1.14 -5.37
C ASP A 23 -8.67 -0.28 -4.96
N LEU A 24 -7.36 -0.55 -4.85
CA LEU A 24 -6.87 -1.81 -4.27
C LEU A 24 -7.41 -2.01 -2.85
N PHE A 25 -7.33 -0.99 -2.00
CA PHE A 25 -7.80 -1.10 -0.62
C PHE A 25 -9.31 -1.27 -0.54
N ALA A 26 -10.07 -0.60 -1.40
CA ALA A 26 -11.51 -0.83 -1.52
C ALA A 26 -11.82 -2.28 -1.89
N ALA A 27 -11.12 -2.85 -2.89
CA ALA A 27 -11.29 -4.24 -3.28
C ALA A 27 -10.99 -5.22 -2.13
N VAL A 28 -9.90 -4.99 -1.37
CA VAL A 28 -9.57 -5.81 -0.20
C VAL A 28 -10.65 -5.68 0.89
N ASN A 29 -11.10 -4.46 1.18
CA ASN A 29 -12.09 -4.19 2.23
C ASN A 29 -13.49 -4.79 1.91
N GLU A 30 -13.85 -4.91 0.62
CA GLU A 30 -15.14 -5.43 0.17
C GLU A 30 -15.20 -6.97 0.06
N GLY A 31 -14.11 -7.67 0.33
CA GLY A 31 -14.05 -9.14 0.25
C GLY A 31 -13.13 -9.69 -0.84
N ALA A 32 -12.21 -8.86 -1.34
CA ALA A 32 -10.99 -9.24 -2.05
C ALA A 32 -11.12 -9.96 -3.41
N LEU A 33 -12.31 -10.02 -3.99
CA LEU A 33 -12.48 -10.51 -5.36
C LEU A 33 -11.66 -9.62 -6.30
N GLU A 34 -10.85 -10.23 -7.17
CA GLU A 34 -10.02 -9.55 -8.19
C GLU A 34 -8.93 -8.60 -7.65
N ALA A 35 -8.64 -8.58 -6.34
CA ALA A 35 -7.57 -7.72 -5.79
C ALA A 35 -6.18 -8.06 -6.35
N SER A 36 -5.98 -9.28 -6.86
CA SER A 36 -4.79 -9.70 -7.61
C SER A 36 -4.59 -8.93 -8.93
N SER A 37 -5.66 -8.42 -9.54
CA SER A 37 -5.60 -7.70 -10.83
C SER A 37 -4.88 -6.36 -10.79
N PHE A 38 -4.68 -5.79 -9.59
CA PHE A 38 -3.91 -4.56 -9.38
C PHE A 38 -2.40 -4.76 -9.51
N PHE A 39 -1.92 -6.01 -9.55
CA PHE A 39 -0.50 -6.35 -9.58
C PHE A 39 -0.04 -6.69 -11.00
N ALA A 40 1.19 -6.27 -11.31
CA ALA A 40 1.80 -6.53 -12.60
C ALA A 40 2.00 -8.04 -12.82
N PRO A 41 1.82 -8.57 -14.05
CA PRO A 41 2.14 -9.97 -14.35
C PRO A 41 3.60 -10.37 -14.08
N ASP A 42 4.50 -9.40 -14.05
CA ASP A 42 5.92 -9.53 -13.72
C ASP A 42 6.27 -8.97 -12.33
N MET A 43 5.26 -8.81 -11.44
CA MET A 43 5.47 -8.38 -10.05
C MET A 43 6.59 -9.18 -9.39
N GLU A 44 7.56 -8.49 -8.78
CA GLU A 44 8.70 -9.15 -8.14
C GLU A 44 8.30 -9.81 -6.82
N TRP A 45 7.60 -9.07 -5.95
CA TRP A 45 7.05 -9.64 -4.71
C TRP A 45 5.94 -8.79 -4.06
N TYR A 46 5.13 -9.48 -3.27
CA TYR A 46 4.20 -8.93 -2.29
C TYR A 46 4.59 -9.44 -0.90
N SER A 47 4.68 -8.55 0.09
CA SER A 47 5.04 -8.94 1.46
C SER A 47 4.29 -8.13 2.52
N VAL A 48 3.91 -8.82 3.61
CA VAL A 48 3.31 -8.19 4.79
C VAL A 48 3.96 -8.74 6.05
N SER A 49 4.33 -7.85 6.97
CA SER A 49 4.87 -8.18 8.28
C SER A 49 4.00 -7.59 9.38
N GLU A 50 3.66 -8.39 10.39
CA GLU A 50 2.69 -7.98 11.40
C GLU A 50 3.13 -8.43 12.78
N TRP A 51 2.93 -7.57 13.76
CA TRP A 51 3.06 -7.90 15.17
C TRP A 51 1.69 -8.30 15.72
N ASN A 52 1.55 -9.50 16.31
CA ASN A 52 0.26 -9.96 16.84
C ASN A 52 0.01 -9.60 18.32
N GLY A 53 0.90 -8.83 18.95
CA GLY A 53 0.77 -8.43 20.36
C GLY A 53 1.37 -9.42 21.35
N ASP A 54 1.48 -10.70 21.01
CA ASP A 54 1.95 -11.78 21.90
C ASP A 54 3.46 -12.05 21.82
N GLY A 55 4.21 -11.23 21.06
CA GLY A 55 5.64 -11.45 20.82
C GLY A 55 5.95 -12.13 19.49
N ASP A 56 4.93 -12.63 18.79
CA ASP A 56 5.09 -13.35 17.53
C ASP A 56 4.93 -12.41 16.33
N LYS A 57 5.89 -12.51 15.41
CA LYS A 57 5.85 -11.78 14.13
C LYS A 57 5.28 -12.71 13.06
N ARG A 58 4.13 -12.34 12.50
CA ARG A 58 3.60 -12.98 11.30
C ARG A 58 4.24 -12.37 10.07
N HIS A 59 4.55 -13.20 9.09
CA HIS A 59 5.13 -12.76 7.83
C HIS A 59 4.49 -13.52 6.67
N PHE A 60 4.00 -12.78 5.69
CA PHE A 60 3.54 -13.30 4.41
C PHE A 60 4.45 -12.77 3.31
N VAL A 61 4.83 -13.64 2.38
CA VAL A 61 5.56 -13.27 1.16
C VAL A 61 5.07 -14.10 -0.03
N SER A 62 4.83 -13.42 -1.14
CA SER A 62 4.67 -14.00 -2.47
C SER A 62 5.74 -13.43 -3.38
N TYR A 63 6.50 -14.30 -4.06
CA TYR A 63 7.50 -13.91 -5.06
C TYR A 63 6.95 -14.22 -6.44
N GLY A 64 7.17 -13.33 -7.40
CA GLY A 64 6.52 -13.43 -8.70
C GLY A 64 5.01 -13.16 -8.61
N TYR A 65 4.38 -12.92 -9.75
CA TYR A 65 2.93 -12.86 -9.83
C TYR A 65 2.32 -14.27 -9.66
N ASP A 66 1.61 -14.45 -8.55
CA ASP A 66 0.87 -15.67 -8.20
C ASP A 66 -0.54 -15.24 -7.73
N PRO A 67 -1.49 -15.05 -8.66
CA PRO A 67 -2.80 -14.50 -8.36
C PRO A 67 -3.59 -15.37 -7.38
N GLU A 68 -3.51 -16.70 -7.51
CA GLU A 68 -4.21 -17.64 -6.61
C GLU A 68 -3.71 -17.49 -5.17
N LYS A 69 -2.39 -17.34 -4.97
CA LYS A 69 -1.80 -17.14 -3.64
C LYS A 69 -2.12 -15.76 -3.06
N LEU A 70 -2.16 -14.72 -3.89
CA LEU A 70 -2.56 -13.38 -3.47
C LEU A 70 -4.04 -13.35 -3.07
N GLU A 71 -4.92 -13.92 -3.89
CA GLU A 71 -6.35 -14.03 -3.59
C GLU A 71 -6.59 -14.84 -2.32
N SER A 72 -5.92 -15.98 -2.15
CA SER A 72 -5.99 -16.77 -0.92
C SER A 72 -5.49 -15.99 0.30
N TYR A 73 -4.52 -15.08 0.13
CA TYR A 73 -4.10 -14.19 1.21
C TYR A 73 -5.19 -13.16 1.51
N PHE A 74 -5.69 -12.44 0.51
CA PHE A 74 -6.69 -11.40 0.71
C PHE A 74 -8.03 -11.94 1.23
N GLN A 75 -8.47 -13.13 0.80
CA GLN A 75 -9.65 -13.80 1.35
C GLN A 75 -9.50 -14.08 2.86
N ARG A 76 -8.35 -14.62 3.28
CA ARG A 76 -8.07 -14.82 4.71
C ARG A 76 -8.05 -13.51 5.49
N ARG A 77 -7.63 -12.41 4.86
CA ARG A 77 -7.67 -11.08 5.48
C ARG A 77 -9.09 -10.54 5.59
N ALA A 78 -9.93 -10.76 4.57
CA ALA A 78 -11.35 -10.43 4.61
C ALA A 78 -12.10 -11.21 5.71
N GLU A 79 -11.76 -12.47 5.96
CA GLU A 79 -12.30 -13.27 7.09
C GLU A 79 -11.96 -12.69 8.47
N GLN A 80 -10.90 -11.88 8.56
CA GLN A 80 -10.52 -11.14 9.78
C GLN A 80 -11.07 -9.71 9.78
N HIS A 81 -12.00 -9.40 8.88
CA HIS A 81 -12.58 -8.06 8.70
C HIS A 81 -11.50 -6.99 8.52
N GLU A 82 -10.44 -7.29 7.75
CA GLU A 82 -9.40 -6.31 7.48
C GLU A 82 -10.00 -5.05 6.83
N GLN A 83 -9.59 -3.90 7.35
CA GLN A 83 -9.89 -2.59 6.81
C GLN A 83 -8.57 -1.83 6.61
N LEU A 84 -8.39 -1.37 5.38
CA LEU A 84 -7.25 -0.56 4.93
C LEU A 84 -7.76 0.81 4.52
N HIS A 85 -7.13 1.85 5.05
CA HIS A 85 -7.40 3.23 4.67
C HIS A 85 -6.11 3.99 4.41
N LEU A 86 -5.92 4.42 3.16
CA LEU A 86 -4.73 5.18 2.77
C LEU A 86 -4.74 6.57 3.41
N LEU A 87 -3.69 6.89 4.17
CA LEU A 87 -3.50 8.20 4.79
C LEU A 87 -2.61 9.08 3.93
N GLU A 88 -1.41 8.58 3.59
CA GLU A 88 -0.43 9.30 2.80
C GLU A 88 0.26 8.37 1.79
N ILE A 89 0.60 8.91 0.62
CA ILE A 89 1.45 8.25 -0.36
C ILE A 89 2.40 9.26 -1.02
N ASP A 90 3.69 8.99 -0.94
CA ASP A 90 4.76 9.72 -1.59
C ASP A 90 5.23 8.94 -2.82
N VAL A 91 5.31 9.60 -3.97
CA VAL A 91 5.68 8.99 -5.24
C VAL A 91 6.96 9.60 -5.79
N GLN A 92 7.92 8.74 -6.13
CA GLN A 92 9.19 9.07 -6.75
C GLN A 92 9.38 8.34 -8.09
N TYR A 93 9.28 9.07 -9.20
CA TYR A 93 9.53 8.52 -10.53
C TYR A 93 11.02 8.24 -10.77
N GLU A 94 11.33 7.01 -11.17
CA GLU A 94 12.64 6.57 -11.66
C GLU A 94 12.60 6.33 -13.16
N ARG A 95 13.27 7.20 -13.91
CA ARG A 95 13.29 7.14 -15.37
C ARG A 95 13.96 5.90 -15.97
N GLN A 96 14.96 5.31 -15.30
CA GLN A 96 15.78 4.25 -15.89
C GLN A 96 15.00 2.94 -16.06
N ARG A 97 14.23 2.57 -15.04
CA ARG A 97 13.34 1.39 -15.06
C ARG A 97 11.89 1.70 -15.36
N ASN A 98 11.56 2.98 -15.54
CA ASN A 98 10.19 3.46 -15.72
C ASN A 98 9.26 3.04 -14.57
N LEU A 99 9.73 3.23 -13.33
CA LEU A 99 9.00 2.85 -12.12
C LEU A 99 8.62 4.06 -11.28
N GLY A 100 7.44 4.04 -10.68
CA GLY A 100 7.03 4.96 -9.61
C GLY A 100 7.31 4.31 -8.26
N HIS A 101 8.40 4.67 -7.59
CA HIS A 101 8.68 4.20 -6.24
C HIS A 101 7.74 4.89 -5.26
N VAL A 102 7.10 4.10 -4.41
CA VAL A 102 6.17 4.63 -3.41
C VAL A 102 6.64 4.36 -2.00
N ALA A 103 6.41 5.32 -1.12
CA ALA A 103 6.30 5.11 0.32
C ALA A 103 4.88 5.50 0.72
N TYR A 104 4.26 4.78 1.67
CA TYR A 104 2.88 5.05 2.05
C TYR A 104 2.62 4.76 3.54
N VAL A 105 1.58 5.41 4.05
CA VAL A 105 1.06 5.26 5.41
C VAL A 105 -0.41 4.87 5.32
N VAL A 106 -0.79 3.84 6.08
CA VAL A 106 -2.13 3.24 6.07
C VAL A 106 -2.65 3.16 7.50
N GLU A 107 -3.91 3.49 7.70
CA GLU A 107 -4.67 3.02 8.85
C GLU A 107 -5.20 1.63 8.53
N ARG A 108 -4.80 0.66 9.34
CA ARG A 108 -5.00 -0.77 9.15
C ARG A 108 -5.54 -1.41 10.42
N THR A 109 -6.71 -2.02 10.32
CA THR A 109 -7.35 -2.75 11.41
C THR A 109 -7.83 -4.10 10.93
N ALA A 110 -7.81 -5.10 11.80
CA ALA A 110 -8.43 -6.41 11.60
C ALA A 110 -8.65 -7.05 12.97
N ASP A 111 -9.55 -8.02 13.06
CA ASP A 111 -9.91 -8.70 14.31
C ASP A 111 -8.72 -9.39 14.99
N ASP A 112 -7.75 -9.83 14.19
CA ASP A 112 -6.56 -10.57 14.63
C ASP A 112 -5.31 -9.70 14.79
N LEU A 113 -5.44 -8.38 14.68
CA LEU A 113 -4.37 -7.41 14.88
C LEU A 113 -4.52 -6.72 16.24
N PRO A 114 -3.42 -6.36 16.92
CA PRO A 114 -3.48 -5.65 18.19
C PRO A 114 -4.10 -4.27 18.01
N ASN A 115 -5.13 -3.97 18.80
CA ASN A 115 -5.87 -2.70 18.76
C ASN A 115 -5.08 -1.46 19.22
N SER A 116 -3.83 -1.63 19.67
CA SER A 116 -3.06 -0.55 20.30
C SER A 116 -2.44 0.43 19.30
N ASP A 117 -2.27 0.05 18.03
CA ASP A 117 -1.75 0.93 16.98
C ASP A 117 -2.21 0.48 15.57
N PRO A 118 -3.17 1.20 14.95
CA PRO A 118 -3.65 0.84 13.63
C PRO A 118 -2.73 1.34 12.51
N ILE A 119 -1.58 1.96 12.79
CA ILE A 119 -0.75 2.52 11.73
C ILE A 119 0.19 1.48 11.13
N ALA A 120 0.12 1.32 9.81
CA ALA A 120 1.03 0.52 9.01
C ALA A 120 1.80 1.39 8.01
N PHE A 121 3.03 0.96 7.70
CA PHE A 121 3.90 1.61 6.72
C PHE A 121 4.22 0.64 5.62
N GLY A 122 4.43 1.18 4.43
CA GLY A 122 4.96 0.36 3.37
C GLY A 122 5.70 1.11 2.29
N LYS A 123 6.25 0.29 1.40
CA LYS A 123 6.95 0.70 0.20
C LYS A 123 6.49 -0.16 -0.95
N GLY A 124 6.64 0.37 -2.15
CA GLY A 124 6.33 -0.37 -3.35
C GLY A 124 6.91 0.28 -4.59
N ALA A 125 6.59 -0.31 -5.73
CA ALA A 125 6.89 0.24 -7.03
C ALA A 125 5.68 0.02 -7.94
N ILE A 126 5.35 1.05 -8.72
CA ILE A 126 4.35 1.01 -9.77
C ILE A 126 5.08 0.90 -11.10
N ASP A 127 4.69 -0.05 -11.94
CA ASP A 127 5.09 -0.08 -13.34
C ASP A 127 4.37 1.06 -14.07
N CYS A 128 5.13 2.06 -14.54
CA CYS A 128 4.56 3.23 -15.20
C CYS A 128 4.06 2.93 -16.61
N ASP A 129 4.40 1.81 -17.25
CA ASP A 129 3.85 1.45 -18.55
C ASP A 129 2.42 0.91 -18.42
N THR A 130 2.15 0.12 -17.38
CA THR A 130 0.85 -0.54 -17.17
C THR A 130 -0.02 0.14 -16.11
N GLY A 131 0.56 0.95 -15.21
CA GLY A 131 -0.15 1.52 -14.07
C GLY A 131 -0.48 0.48 -12.99
N THR A 132 0.29 -0.60 -12.90
CA THR A 132 0.06 -1.71 -11.96
C THR A 132 1.18 -1.84 -10.93
N ILE A 133 0.93 -2.57 -9.85
CA ILE A 133 1.88 -2.72 -8.74
C ILE A 133 2.91 -3.80 -9.08
N ALA A 134 4.18 -3.40 -9.20
CA ALA A 134 5.30 -4.29 -9.45
C ALA A 134 5.97 -4.81 -8.15
N VAL A 135 5.90 -4.03 -7.07
CA VAL A 135 6.44 -4.41 -5.75
C VAL A 135 5.52 -3.89 -4.66
N TRP A 136 5.26 -4.71 -3.64
CA TRP A 136 4.53 -4.29 -2.45
C TRP A 136 5.12 -4.85 -1.16
N SER A 137 5.34 -3.99 -0.18
CA SER A 137 5.78 -4.38 1.16
C SER A 137 5.14 -3.52 2.23
N MET A 138 4.41 -4.13 3.15
CA MET A 138 3.76 -3.47 4.29
C MET A 138 4.24 -4.06 5.61
N SER A 139 4.38 -3.21 6.63
CA SER A 139 4.66 -3.62 7.99
C SER A 139 3.78 -2.87 8.97
N GLN A 140 3.18 -3.60 9.91
CA GLN A 140 2.53 -3.05 11.09
C GLN A 140 3.26 -3.55 12.32
N ASP A 141 3.99 -2.65 12.97
CA ASP A 141 4.83 -2.94 14.12
C ASP A 141 4.56 -1.88 15.19
N THR A 142 4.19 -2.35 16.38
CA THR A 142 3.78 -1.54 17.54
C THR A 142 4.88 -0.60 18.06
N ARG A 143 6.11 -0.72 17.54
CA ARG A 143 7.22 0.19 17.83
C ARG A 143 7.15 1.50 17.07
N PHE A 144 6.30 1.63 16.05
CA PHE A 144 6.11 2.86 15.28
C PHE A 144 4.86 3.62 15.72
N GLN A 145 4.86 4.08 16.98
CA GLN A 145 3.72 4.72 17.67
C GLN A 145 3.18 6.01 17.03
N GLN A 146 3.82 6.53 15.98
CA GLN A 146 3.38 7.72 15.26
C GLN A 146 3.65 7.53 13.77
N ALA A 147 2.65 7.87 12.94
CA ALA A 147 2.82 8.06 11.51
C ALA A 147 3.85 9.17 11.22
N PRO A 148 5.07 8.87 10.72
CA PRO A 148 5.85 9.84 9.98
C PRO A 148 4.97 10.45 8.90
N THR A 149 4.85 11.77 8.92
CA THR A 149 4.40 12.52 7.76
C THR A 149 5.42 12.32 6.65
N ILE A 150 5.01 11.63 5.59
CA ILE A 150 5.85 11.37 4.41
C ILE A 150 5.61 12.43 3.34
N CYS A 151 4.43 13.04 3.32
CA CYS A 151 4.11 14.12 2.41
C CYS A 151 4.40 15.50 3.03
N PRO A 152 5.32 16.31 2.47
CA PRO A 152 5.66 17.60 3.06
C PRO A 152 4.48 18.58 3.01
N GLY A 153 4.23 19.29 4.11
CA GLY A 153 3.19 20.33 4.24
C GLY A 153 2.15 20.01 5.30
N GLU A 154 0.99 20.68 5.26
CA GLU A 154 -0.12 20.40 6.18
C GLU A 154 -0.68 19.00 5.97
N ALA A 155 -1.14 18.37 7.06
CA ALA A 155 -1.85 17.09 7.01
C ALA A 155 -3.17 17.23 6.22
N ALA A 156 -3.59 16.16 5.56
CA ALA A 156 -4.91 16.13 4.96
C ALA A 156 -6.01 16.08 6.02
N PRO A 157 -7.24 16.51 5.69
CA PRO A 157 -8.40 16.26 6.54
C PRO A 157 -8.55 14.77 6.86
N PRO A 158 -9.18 14.42 8.00
CA PRO A 158 -9.47 13.03 8.32
C PRO A 158 -10.20 12.33 7.18
N ARG A 159 -9.83 11.08 6.92
CA ARG A 159 -10.43 10.22 5.87
C ARG A 159 -10.17 10.65 4.42
N VAL A 160 -9.23 11.57 4.19
CA VAL A 160 -8.79 11.97 2.85
C VAL A 160 -7.34 11.54 2.66
N ALA A 161 -7.09 10.62 1.73
CA ALA A 161 -5.74 10.26 1.34
C ALA A 161 -4.98 11.47 0.77
N LEU A 162 -3.75 11.68 1.22
CA LEU A 162 -2.82 12.68 0.67
C LEU A 162 -1.81 12.00 -0.25
N ALA A 163 -1.82 12.35 -1.53
CA ALA A 163 -0.81 11.92 -2.47
C ALA A 163 0.14 13.08 -2.81
N CYS A 164 1.44 12.84 -2.80
CA CYS A 164 2.45 13.85 -3.08
C CYS A 164 3.61 13.31 -3.91
N ALA A 165 4.30 14.23 -4.58
CA ALA A 165 5.59 13.95 -5.20
C ALA A 165 6.73 14.19 -4.20
N ARG A 166 7.72 13.30 -4.21
CA ARG A 166 8.97 13.54 -3.49
C ARG A 166 9.77 14.66 -4.16
N ALA A 167 10.26 15.60 -3.36
CA ALA A 167 11.09 16.71 -3.82
C ALA A 167 12.48 16.25 -4.28
#